data_AF-A0A2E4ABW4-F1
#
_entry.id   AF-A0A2E4ABW4-F1
#
_cell.length_a   1.000
_cell.length_b   1.000
_cell.length_c   1.000
_cell.angle_alpha   90.00
_cell.angle_beta   90.00
_cell.angle_gamma   90.00
#
_symmetry.space_group_name_H-M   'P 1'
#
loop_
_entity.id
_entity.type
_entity.pdbx_description
1 polymer ?
#
loop_
_entity_poly.entity_id
_entity_poly.type
_entity_poly.pdbx_seq_one_letter_code
_entity_poly.pdbx_strand_id
1 'polypeptide(L)'
;MIADYFWKIIFVIILIIGLKFWLDVNDKNNIYEKNLRALTEILETPPSKSDKQCQRLAFQSIFHLYEMDRIKRMKFLFFKGEKLDIGTVLKEIFDADYLDAKNSLIKDVLEENYSTAEEFGLFENEQSLEALEEGRATKIMGGPWRGELLVVGHYISPDISKKVQFHFVNRIILPKSVKAAMAFADITKDVRDRADRLKRGGVLDTKSFDEIIIQYNTIRELSTR
;
A
#
# COMPACT_ATOMS: atom_id res chain seq x y z
N MET A 1 -53.09 15.42 -26.85
CA MET A 1 -52.53 16.25 -25.77
C MET A 1 -51.99 15.40 -24.60
N ILE A 2 -52.78 14.52 -23.97
CA ILE A 2 -52.35 13.74 -22.79
C ILE A 2 -51.08 12.89 -23.02
N ALA A 3 -50.96 12.21 -24.17
CA ALA A 3 -49.79 11.39 -24.50
C ALA A 3 -48.48 12.19 -24.63
N ASP A 4 -48.56 13.46 -25.05
CA ASP A 4 -47.40 14.33 -25.27
C ASP A 4 -46.84 14.86 -23.93
N TYR A 5 -47.71 15.08 -22.94
CA TYR A 5 -47.31 15.40 -21.57
C TYR A 5 -46.70 14.19 -20.85
N PHE A 6 -47.23 12.99 -21.09
CA PHE A 6 -46.69 11.75 -20.52
C PHE A 6 -45.23 11.50 -20.92
N TRP A 7 -44.91 11.61 -22.22
CA TRP A 7 -43.54 11.47 -22.71
C TRP A 7 -42.60 12.56 -22.22
N LYS A 8 -43.08 13.81 -22.10
CA LYS A 8 -42.29 14.91 -21.51
C LYS A 8 -41.95 14.67 -20.04
N ILE A 9 -42.89 14.14 -19.25
CA ILE A 9 -42.65 13.80 -17.85
C ILE A 9 -41.61 12.67 -17.75
N ILE A 10 -41.75 11.61 -18.54
CA ILE A 10 -40.77 10.51 -18.58
C ILE A 10 -39.39 11.02 -18.97
N PHE A 11 -39.30 11.86 -20.01
CA PHE A 11 -38.02 12.41 -20.46
C PHE A 11 -37.35 13.27 -19.38
N VAL A 12 -38.11 14.11 -18.67
CA VAL A 12 -37.58 14.90 -17.55
C VAL A 12 -37.09 14.00 -16.42
N ILE A 13 -37.82 12.94 -16.08
CA ILE A 13 -37.39 11.96 -15.06
C ILE A 13 -36.07 11.28 -15.48
N ILE A 14 -35.98 10.82 -16.74
CA ILE A 14 -34.75 10.21 -17.27
C ILE A 14 -33.59 11.20 -17.24
N LEU A 15 -33.83 12.46 -17.60
CA LEU A 15 -32.80 13.50 -17.61
C LEU A 15 -32.30 13.83 -16.19
N ILE A 16 -33.21 13.92 -15.20
CA ILE A 16 -32.83 14.12 -13.79
C ILE A 16 -32.04 12.93 -13.27
N ILE A 17 -32.46 11.70 -13.58
CA ILE A 17 -31.73 10.48 -13.20
C ILE A 17 -30.35 10.45 -13.86
N GLY A 18 -30.28 10.77 -15.16
CA GLY A 18 -29.03 10.83 -15.92
C GLY A 18 -28.07 11.91 -15.43
N LEU A 19 -28.58 13.07 -15.03
CA LEU A 19 -27.76 14.14 -14.45
C LEU A 19 -27.24 13.75 -13.06
N LYS A 20 -28.08 13.18 -12.19
CA LYS A 20 -27.64 12.66 -10.89
C LYS A 20 -26.59 11.57 -11.03
N PHE A 21 -26.79 10.66 -11.98
CA PHE A 21 -25.81 9.64 -12.34
C PHE A 21 -24.49 10.26 -12.77
N TRP A 22 -24.53 11.24 -13.67
CA TRP A 22 -23.32 11.86 -14.21
C TRP A 22 -22.53 12.59 -13.13
N LEU A 23 -23.21 13.30 -12.23
CA LEU A 23 -22.59 13.95 -11.07
C LEU A 23 -21.93 12.93 -10.12
N ASP A 24 -22.61 11.84 -9.77
CA ASP A 24 -22.06 10.80 -8.90
C ASP A 24 -20.81 10.12 -9.51
N VAL A 25 -20.81 9.87 -10.83
CA VAL A 25 -19.62 9.35 -11.53
C VAL A 25 -18.48 10.37 -11.51
N ASN A 26 -18.77 11.63 -11.77
CA ASN A 26 -17.76 12.69 -11.78
C ASN A 26 -17.12 12.86 -10.40
N ASP A 27 -17.92 12.89 -9.34
CA ASP A 27 -17.43 13.00 -7.97
C ASP A 27 -16.54 11.82 -7.58
N LYS A 28 -16.92 10.60 -7.94
CA LYS A 28 -16.10 9.40 -7.68
C LYS A 28 -14.78 9.41 -8.45
N ASN A 29 -14.80 9.81 -9.72
CA ASN A 29 -13.57 9.95 -10.50
C ASN A 29 -12.64 11.00 -9.89
N ASN A 30 -13.19 12.13 -9.42
CA ASN A 30 -12.41 13.15 -8.71
C ASN A 30 -11.77 12.60 -7.43
N ILE A 31 -12.49 11.77 -6.66
CA ILE A 31 -11.93 11.14 -5.44
C ILE A 31 -10.83 10.14 -5.84
N TYR A 32 -11.03 9.33 -6.88
CA TYR A 32 -10.02 8.39 -7.37
C TYR A 32 -8.75 9.13 -7.79
N GLU A 33 -8.87 10.15 -8.65
CA GLU A 33 -7.73 10.96 -9.10
C GLU A 33 -7.02 11.67 -7.95
N LYS A 34 -7.76 12.19 -6.97
CA LYS A 34 -7.18 12.80 -5.78
C LYS A 34 -6.30 11.82 -5.01
N ASN A 35 -6.79 10.60 -4.79
CA ASN A 35 -6.05 9.55 -4.08
C ASN A 35 -4.88 9.02 -4.90
N LEU A 36 -5.03 8.89 -6.23
CA LEU A 36 -3.95 8.53 -7.13
C LEU A 36 -2.80 9.56 -7.06
N ARG A 37 -3.12 10.85 -7.15
CA ARG A 37 -2.12 11.94 -7.03
C ARG A 37 -1.44 11.95 -5.67
N ALA A 38 -2.19 11.76 -4.58
CA ALA A 38 -1.63 11.67 -3.25
C ALA A 38 -0.68 10.47 -3.11
N LEU A 39 -1.03 9.31 -3.68
CA LEU A 39 -0.15 8.15 -3.71
C LEU A 39 1.10 8.40 -4.57
N THR A 40 0.97 9.04 -5.74
CA THR A 40 2.11 9.46 -6.56
C THR A 40 3.08 10.31 -5.75
N GLU A 41 2.57 11.33 -5.05
CA GLU A 41 3.40 12.21 -4.21
C GLU A 41 4.15 11.42 -3.13
N ILE A 42 3.48 10.47 -2.47
CA ILE A 42 4.10 9.60 -1.47
C ILE A 42 5.24 8.76 -2.07
N LEU A 43 5.05 8.19 -3.26
CA LEU A 43 6.01 7.28 -3.90
C LEU A 43 7.20 8.01 -4.54
N GLU A 44 6.98 9.22 -5.04
CA GLU A 44 8.04 10.09 -5.59
C GLU A 44 8.83 10.80 -4.48
N THR A 45 8.25 10.95 -3.28
CA THR A 45 8.94 11.55 -2.14
C THR A 45 10.22 10.78 -1.82
N PRO A 46 11.39 11.44 -1.80
CA PRO A 46 12.64 10.77 -1.45
C PRO A 46 12.59 10.24 -0.01
N PRO A 47 13.36 9.18 0.31
CA PRO A 47 13.40 8.61 1.66
C PRO A 47 13.65 9.69 2.72
N SER A 48 12.68 9.88 3.62
CA SER A 48 12.82 10.85 4.72
C SER A 48 13.86 10.37 5.72
N LYS A 49 14.63 11.27 6.34
CA LYS A 49 15.53 10.90 7.46
C LYS A 49 14.77 10.65 8.78
N SER A 50 13.44 10.70 8.77
CA SER A 50 12.59 10.55 9.95
C SER A 50 11.74 9.29 9.87
N ASP A 51 11.90 8.40 10.86
CA ASP A 51 11.09 7.19 11.00
C ASP A 51 9.58 7.52 11.11
N LYS A 52 9.25 8.60 11.82
CA LYS A 52 7.87 9.08 11.97
C LYS A 52 7.24 9.47 10.63
N GLN A 53 8.01 10.11 9.75
CA GLN A 53 7.52 10.49 8.42
C GLN A 53 7.35 9.24 7.54
N CYS A 54 8.32 8.32 7.56
CA CYS A 54 8.22 7.06 6.80
C CYS A 54 7.02 6.22 7.27
N GLN A 55 6.76 6.17 8.57
CA GLN A 55 5.58 5.53 9.13
C GLN A 55 4.29 6.18 8.64
N ARG A 56 4.22 7.53 8.70
CA ARG A 56 3.07 8.28 8.22
C ARG A 56 2.78 7.96 6.75
N LEU A 57 3.80 8.03 5.89
CA LEU A 57 3.69 7.75 4.45
C LEU A 57 3.25 6.31 4.17
N ALA A 58 3.77 5.33 4.92
CA ALA A 58 3.36 3.93 4.79
C ALA A 58 1.86 3.76 5.10
N PHE A 59 1.37 4.31 6.20
CA PHE A 59 -0.06 4.23 6.55
C PHE A 59 -0.96 4.98 5.57
N GLN A 60 -0.56 6.19 5.16
CA GLN A 60 -1.31 6.96 4.17
C GLN A 60 -1.37 6.27 2.81
N SER A 61 -0.30 5.58 2.39
CA SER A 61 -0.31 4.81 1.15
C SER A 61 -1.38 3.71 1.15
N ILE A 62 -1.57 3.03 2.29
CA ILE A 62 -2.60 1.99 2.47
C ILE A 62 -3.99 2.62 2.41
N PHE A 63 -4.19 3.78 3.06
CA PHE A 63 -5.46 4.50 3.01
C PHE A 63 -5.84 4.90 1.58
N HIS A 64 -4.93 5.51 0.83
CA HIS A 64 -5.21 5.93 -0.55
C HIS A 64 -5.50 4.74 -1.47
N LEU A 65 -4.79 3.61 -1.29
CA LEU A 65 -5.11 2.36 -1.99
C LEU A 65 -6.51 1.84 -1.67
N TYR A 66 -6.90 1.87 -0.39
CA TYR A 66 -8.23 1.45 0.03
C TYR A 66 -9.32 2.34 -0.58
N GLU A 67 -9.15 3.65 -0.58
CA GLU A 67 -10.12 4.57 -1.18
C GLU A 67 -10.28 4.32 -2.69
N MET A 68 -9.17 4.07 -3.39
CA MET A 68 -9.20 3.69 -4.81
C MET A 68 -9.90 2.34 -5.04
N ASP A 69 -9.62 1.34 -4.20
CA ASP A 69 -10.27 0.01 -4.28
C ASP A 69 -11.76 0.10 -3.97
N ARG A 70 -12.13 0.88 -2.95
CA ARG A 70 -13.53 1.15 -2.59
C ARG A 70 -14.30 1.73 -3.78
N ILE A 71 -13.72 2.70 -4.49
CA ILE A 71 -14.34 3.31 -5.68
C ILE A 71 -14.47 2.29 -6.82
N LYS A 72 -13.42 1.51 -7.12
CA LYS A 72 -13.47 0.48 -8.19
C LYS A 72 -14.45 -0.66 -7.87
N ARG A 73 -14.57 -1.03 -6.59
CA ARG A 73 -15.51 -2.07 -6.10
C ARG A 73 -16.95 -1.59 -6.04
N MET A 74 -17.18 -0.31 -5.76
CA MET A 74 -18.50 0.33 -5.81
C MET A 74 -18.96 0.47 -7.27
N LYS A 75 -19.46 -0.63 -7.86
CA LYS A 75 -19.90 -0.62 -9.26
C LYS A 75 -21.40 -0.38 -9.40
N PHE A 76 -21.70 0.35 -10.47
CA PHE A 76 -23.01 0.76 -10.93
C PHE A 76 -23.98 -0.41 -11.11
N LEU A 77 -25.27 -0.16 -10.81
CA LEU A 77 -26.46 -1.03 -10.74
C LEU A 77 -26.51 -2.39 -11.48
N PHE A 78 -25.64 -2.70 -12.45
CA PHE A 78 -25.69 -3.92 -13.27
C PHE A 78 -24.37 -4.67 -13.46
N PHE A 79 -23.25 -4.18 -12.93
CA PHE A 79 -21.98 -4.91 -13.04
C PHE A 79 -21.32 -5.01 -11.66
N LYS A 80 -20.67 -6.15 -11.37
CA LYS A 80 -19.89 -6.32 -10.15
C LYS A 80 -18.53 -5.62 -10.28
N GLY A 81 -18.16 -4.82 -9.28
CA GLY A 81 -16.85 -4.17 -9.14
C GLY A 81 -15.72 -5.18 -9.19
N GLU A 82 -14.63 -4.82 -9.85
CA GLU A 82 -13.40 -5.60 -9.82
C GLU A 82 -12.52 -5.10 -8.67
N LYS A 83 -11.78 -6.02 -8.04
CA LYS A 83 -10.78 -5.66 -7.02
C LYS A 83 -9.69 -4.83 -7.69
N LEU A 84 -9.21 -3.79 -7.02
CA LEU A 84 -8.10 -2.97 -7.48
C LEU A 84 -6.86 -3.85 -7.72
N ASP A 85 -6.33 -3.78 -8.93
CA ASP A 85 -5.00 -4.28 -9.23
C ASP A 85 -3.97 -3.17 -8.99
N ILE A 86 -3.09 -3.36 -8.01
CA ILE A 86 -2.01 -2.42 -7.68
C ILE A 86 -1.03 -2.29 -8.84
N GLY A 87 -0.86 -3.33 -9.67
CA GLY A 87 -0.05 -3.25 -10.89
C GLY A 87 -0.58 -2.19 -11.85
N THR A 88 -1.90 -2.16 -12.06
CA THR A 88 -2.58 -1.14 -12.88
C THR A 88 -2.42 0.26 -12.29
N VAL A 89 -2.57 0.43 -10.97
CA VAL A 89 -2.33 1.73 -10.31
C VAL A 89 -0.90 2.22 -10.54
N LEU A 90 0.10 1.35 -10.40
CA LEU A 90 1.48 1.77 -10.61
C LEU A 90 1.81 2.08 -12.06
N LYS A 91 1.13 1.43 -13.02
CA LYS A 91 1.20 1.85 -14.44
C LYS A 91 0.64 3.25 -14.64
N GLU A 92 -0.49 3.57 -14.00
CA GLU A 92 -1.08 4.92 -14.03
C GLU A 92 -0.15 5.97 -13.38
N ILE A 93 0.63 5.59 -12.36
CA ILE A 93 1.57 6.50 -11.67
C ILE A 93 2.86 6.71 -12.45
N PHE A 94 3.49 5.64 -12.94
CA PHE A 94 4.83 5.71 -13.53
C PHE A 94 4.83 5.80 -15.06
N ASP A 95 3.65 5.81 -15.69
CA ASP A 95 3.47 5.90 -17.14
C ASP A 95 4.37 4.90 -17.91
N ALA A 96 4.44 3.67 -17.40
CA ALA A 96 5.36 2.64 -17.88
C ALA A 96 4.64 1.32 -18.11
N ASP A 97 4.73 0.80 -19.36
CA ASP A 97 4.23 -0.53 -19.73
C ASP A 97 4.98 -1.66 -18.99
N TYR A 98 6.20 -1.38 -18.49
CA TYR A 98 7.05 -2.30 -17.75
C TYR A 98 7.42 -1.72 -16.38
N LEU A 99 7.10 -2.46 -15.30
CA LEU A 99 7.60 -2.17 -13.96
C LEU A 99 9.09 -2.50 -13.92
N ASP A 100 9.95 -1.47 -13.85
CA ASP A 100 11.36 -1.67 -13.56
C ASP A 100 11.55 -2.39 -12.21
N ALA A 101 12.78 -2.87 -11.93
CA ALA A 101 13.05 -3.66 -10.72
C ALA A 101 12.70 -2.91 -9.42
N LYS A 102 12.76 -1.57 -9.42
CA LYS A 102 12.40 -0.73 -8.28
C LYS A 102 10.88 -0.61 -8.13
N ASN A 103 10.15 -0.41 -9.22
CA ASN A 103 8.70 -0.30 -9.22
C ASN A 103 8.05 -1.65 -8.90
N SER A 104 8.67 -2.77 -9.29
CA SER A 104 8.27 -4.09 -8.78
C SER A 104 8.43 -4.20 -7.26
N LEU A 105 9.51 -3.66 -6.67
CA LEU A 105 9.65 -3.65 -5.22
C LEU A 105 8.61 -2.77 -4.52
N ILE A 106 8.24 -1.64 -5.13
CA ILE A 106 7.16 -0.78 -4.64
C ILE A 106 5.83 -1.55 -4.68
N LYS A 107 5.54 -2.21 -5.82
CA LYS A 107 4.35 -3.06 -5.98
C LYS A 107 4.22 -4.07 -4.86
N ASP A 108 5.26 -4.86 -4.64
CA ASP A 108 5.25 -5.91 -3.61
C ASP A 108 4.99 -5.35 -2.21
N VAL A 109 5.60 -4.22 -1.85
CA VAL A 109 5.36 -3.59 -0.55
C VAL A 109 3.92 -3.09 -0.41
N LEU A 110 3.39 -2.47 -1.45
CA LEU A 110 2.02 -2.00 -1.45
C LEU A 110 1.03 -3.17 -1.35
N GLU A 111 1.25 -4.23 -2.12
CA GLU A 111 0.43 -5.44 -2.08
C GLU A 111 0.46 -6.12 -0.71
N GLU A 112 1.64 -6.31 -0.15
CA GLU A 112 1.81 -6.94 1.16
C GLU A 112 1.16 -6.10 2.26
N ASN A 113 1.46 -4.80 2.32
CA ASN A 113 0.86 -3.91 3.31
C ASN A 113 -0.65 -3.79 3.16
N TYR A 114 -1.17 -3.75 1.93
CA TYR A 114 -2.61 -3.70 1.67
C TYR A 114 -3.31 -4.99 2.10
N SER A 115 -2.76 -6.15 1.74
CA SER A 115 -3.29 -7.46 2.13
C SER A 115 -3.26 -7.62 3.65
N THR A 116 -2.15 -7.26 4.30
CA THR A 116 -2.04 -7.30 5.77
C THR A 116 -3.05 -6.37 6.44
N ALA A 117 -3.31 -5.18 5.88
CA ALA A 117 -4.32 -4.26 6.39
C ALA A 117 -5.74 -4.81 6.25
N GLU A 118 -6.04 -5.48 5.12
CA GLU A 118 -7.30 -6.21 4.88
C GLU A 118 -7.47 -7.33 5.91
N GLU A 119 -6.44 -8.17 6.13
CA GLU A 119 -6.44 -9.27 7.10
C GLU A 119 -6.58 -8.80 8.56
N PHE A 120 -5.99 -7.65 8.90
CA PHE A 120 -6.09 -7.03 10.21
C PHE A 120 -7.43 -6.29 10.44
N GLY A 121 -8.33 -6.30 9.45
CA GLY A 121 -9.67 -5.70 9.54
C GLY A 121 -9.65 -4.18 9.67
N LEU A 122 -8.59 -3.52 9.18
CA LEU A 122 -8.42 -2.07 9.36
C LEU A 122 -9.44 -1.26 8.55
N PHE A 123 -9.92 -1.82 7.44
CA PHE A 123 -10.85 -1.17 6.53
C PHE A 123 -12.31 -1.22 6.98
N GLU A 124 -12.64 -2.10 7.92
CA GLU A 124 -14.00 -2.28 8.44
C GLU A 124 -14.31 -1.34 9.63
N ASN A 125 -13.29 -0.63 10.13
CA ASN A 125 -13.38 0.21 11.31
C ASN A 125 -13.04 1.67 10.99
N GLU A 126 -14.01 2.57 11.22
CA GLU A 126 -13.88 4.01 10.91
C GLU A 126 -12.69 4.68 11.63
N GLN A 127 -12.47 4.36 12.91
CA GLN A 127 -11.34 4.92 13.67
C GLN A 127 -9.98 4.46 13.11
N SER A 128 -9.92 3.22 12.59
CA SER A 128 -8.71 2.69 11.96
C SER A 128 -8.48 3.34 10.60
N LEU A 129 -9.53 3.57 9.82
CA LEU A 129 -9.45 4.32 8.56
C LEU A 129 -8.98 5.76 8.78
N GLU A 130 -9.56 6.48 9.73
CA GLU A 130 -9.14 7.84 10.12
C GLU A 130 -7.66 7.85 10.56
N ALA A 131 -7.25 6.87 11.36
CA ALA A 131 -5.85 6.74 11.76
C ALA A 131 -4.91 6.50 10.56
N LEU A 132 -5.32 5.68 9.58
CA LEU A 132 -4.53 5.46 8.36
C LEU A 132 -4.44 6.73 7.51
N GLU A 133 -5.53 7.48 7.36
CA GLU A 133 -5.57 8.77 6.64
C GLU A 133 -4.62 9.81 7.26
N GLU A 134 -4.62 9.90 8.59
CA GLU A 134 -3.74 10.81 9.32
C GLU A 134 -2.29 10.27 9.44
N GLY A 135 -2.07 9.02 9.03
CA GLY A 135 -0.80 8.30 9.12
C GLY A 135 -0.36 8.03 10.56
N ARG A 136 -1.32 7.78 11.46
CA ARG A 136 -1.12 7.39 12.86
C ARG A 136 -1.21 5.87 13.03
N ALA A 137 -0.57 5.37 14.09
CA ALA A 137 -0.73 3.99 14.50
C ALA A 137 -2.16 3.75 15.04
N THR A 138 -2.72 2.59 14.74
CA THR A 138 -4.04 2.13 15.22
C THR A 138 -3.93 0.74 15.86
N LYS A 139 -5.01 0.26 16.46
CA LYS A 139 -5.10 -1.13 16.94
C LYS A 139 -5.56 -2.05 15.81
N ILE A 140 -5.04 -3.27 15.82
CA ILE A 140 -5.47 -4.34 14.93
C ILE A 140 -6.88 -4.77 15.32
N MET A 141 -7.77 -4.89 14.33
CA MET A 141 -9.20 -5.13 14.54
C MET A 141 -9.59 -6.60 14.42
N GLY A 142 -8.85 -7.36 13.59
CA GLY A 142 -9.09 -8.77 13.28
C GLY A 142 -7.86 -9.67 13.48
N GLY A 143 -8.07 -10.98 13.33
CA GLY A 143 -6.99 -11.97 13.37
C GLY A 143 -6.41 -12.24 14.77
N PRO A 144 -5.27 -12.96 14.84
CA PRO A 144 -4.69 -13.43 16.10
C PRO A 144 -4.03 -12.32 16.93
N TRP A 145 -3.71 -11.17 16.33
CA TRP A 145 -3.11 -10.01 16.99
C TRP A 145 -4.12 -8.91 17.33
N ARG A 146 -5.42 -9.25 17.35
CA ARG A 146 -6.48 -8.28 17.65
C ARG A 146 -6.23 -7.54 18.97
N GLY A 147 -6.42 -6.22 18.93
CA GLY A 147 -6.21 -5.31 20.07
C GLY A 147 -4.77 -4.82 20.22
N GLU A 148 -3.82 -5.42 19.51
CA GLU A 148 -2.43 -4.99 19.50
C GLU A 148 -2.22 -3.73 18.65
N LEU A 149 -1.20 -2.93 19.00
CA LEU A 149 -0.82 -1.76 18.23
C LEU A 149 -0.16 -2.17 16.90
N LEU A 150 -0.69 -1.65 15.80
CA LEU A 150 -0.07 -1.73 14.48
C LEU A 150 1.09 -0.74 14.39
N VAL A 151 2.24 -1.22 13.91
CA VAL A 151 3.45 -0.42 13.75
C VAL A 151 4.07 -0.67 12.38
N VAL A 152 4.94 0.25 11.96
CA VAL A 152 5.75 0.06 10.76
C VAL A 152 7.12 -0.46 11.17
N GLY A 153 7.51 -1.61 10.62
CA GLY A 153 8.84 -2.21 10.78
C GLY A 153 9.65 -2.16 9.49
N HIS A 154 10.62 -3.06 9.39
CA HIS A 154 11.53 -3.16 8.26
C HIS A 154 11.68 -4.60 7.79
N TYR A 155 11.87 -4.83 6.48
CA TYR A 155 12.31 -6.15 6.00
C TYR A 155 13.77 -6.39 6.37
N ILE A 156 14.63 -5.41 6.07
CA ILE A 156 16.03 -5.42 6.46
C ILE A 156 16.19 -4.46 7.64
N SER A 157 16.59 -5.02 8.79
CA SER A 157 16.83 -4.26 10.01
C SER A 157 17.87 -3.14 9.78
N PRO A 158 17.68 -1.95 10.37
CA PRO A 158 18.70 -0.89 10.38
C PRO A 158 20.04 -1.33 10.98
N ASP A 159 20.03 -2.34 11.85
CA ASP A 159 21.24 -2.93 12.44
C ASP A 159 22.06 -3.69 11.39
N ILE A 160 21.40 -4.21 10.36
CA ILE A 160 22.02 -4.89 9.22
C ILE A 160 22.43 -3.85 8.17
N SER A 161 21.53 -2.94 7.78
CA SER A 161 21.85 -1.87 6.81
C SER A 161 21.07 -0.59 7.07
N LYS A 162 21.79 0.45 7.50
CA LYS A 162 21.23 1.79 7.73
C LYS A 162 20.76 2.50 6.46
N LYS A 163 21.29 2.13 5.30
CA LYS A 163 21.01 2.81 4.02
C LYS A 163 19.58 2.63 3.55
N VAL A 164 18.99 1.47 3.83
CA VAL A 164 17.63 1.12 3.38
C VAL A 164 16.57 1.35 4.46
N GLN A 165 16.97 1.76 5.67
CA GLN A 165 16.07 1.96 6.82
C GLN A 165 14.83 2.80 6.48
N PHE A 166 15.05 3.91 5.76
CA PHE A 166 13.99 4.87 5.45
C PHE A 166 13.38 4.71 4.06
N HIS A 167 13.86 3.74 3.28
CA HIS A 167 13.35 3.55 1.94
C HIS A 167 11.98 2.89 1.99
N PHE A 168 10.99 3.42 1.27
CA PHE A 168 9.61 2.92 1.28
C PHE A 168 9.52 1.41 1.03
N VAL A 169 10.29 0.91 0.05
CA VAL A 169 10.38 -0.53 -0.30
C VAL A 169 10.93 -1.43 0.80
N ASN A 170 11.44 -0.87 1.89
CA ASN A 170 11.90 -1.60 3.07
C ASN A 170 10.91 -1.48 4.24
N ARG A 171 9.73 -0.89 4.07
CA ARG A 171 8.75 -0.64 5.14
C ARG A 171 7.59 -1.62 5.05
N ILE A 172 7.25 -2.23 6.17
CA ILE A 172 6.15 -3.20 6.29
C ILE A 172 5.32 -2.90 7.54
N ILE A 173 4.00 -3.06 7.45
CA ILE A 173 3.11 -2.98 8.61
C ILE A 173 3.03 -4.33 9.33
N LEU A 174 3.09 -4.30 10.65
CA LEU A 174 3.04 -5.52 11.46
C LEU A 174 2.68 -5.22 12.93
N PRO A 175 2.28 -6.25 13.71
CA PRO A 175 2.02 -6.10 15.13
C PRO A 175 3.30 -5.69 15.90
N LYS A 176 3.14 -4.92 16.98
CA LYS A 176 4.26 -4.44 17.80
C LYS A 176 5.17 -5.56 18.34
N SER A 177 4.60 -6.70 18.70
CA SER A 177 5.24 -7.90 19.21
C SER A 177 6.11 -8.55 18.15
N VAL A 178 5.60 -8.65 16.92
CA VAL A 178 6.37 -9.12 15.76
C VAL A 178 7.53 -8.16 15.48
N LYS A 179 7.32 -6.84 15.57
CA LYS A 179 8.40 -5.85 15.37
C LYS A 179 9.51 -6.04 16.39
N ALA A 180 9.13 -6.28 17.65
CA ALA A 180 10.08 -6.55 18.71
C ALA A 180 10.86 -7.84 18.44
N ALA A 181 10.20 -8.91 17.98
CA ALA A 181 10.86 -10.16 17.61
C ALA A 181 11.81 -9.99 16.42
N MET A 182 11.43 -9.20 15.41
CA MET A 182 12.26 -8.92 14.22
C MET A 182 13.52 -8.13 14.55
N ALA A 183 13.55 -7.35 15.63
CA ALA A 183 14.77 -6.68 16.08
C ALA A 183 15.87 -7.67 16.49
N PHE A 184 15.49 -8.89 16.87
CA PHE A 184 16.41 -9.98 17.21
C PHE A 184 16.58 -10.99 16.07
N ALA A 185 15.89 -10.81 14.94
CA ALA A 185 15.98 -11.73 13.83
C ALA A 185 17.32 -11.54 13.10
N ASP A 186 18.12 -12.60 13.08
CA ASP A 186 19.34 -12.72 12.30
C ASP A 186 19.08 -12.61 10.78
N ILE A 187 20.15 -12.56 9.99
CA ILE A 187 20.05 -12.58 8.52
C ILE A 187 19.52 -13.93 8.05
N THR A 188 18.21 -13.96 7.76
CA THR A 188 17.52 -15.13 7.21
C THR A 188 17.66 -15.22 5.68
N LYS A 189 17.20 -16.33 5.10
CA LYS A 189 17.10 -16.47 3.64
C LYS A 189 16.21 -15.39 3.03
N ASP A 190 15.13 -15.01 3.71
CA ASP A 190 14.20 -13.98 3.22
C ASP A 190 14.86 -12.59 3.21
N VAL A 191 15.67 -12.27 4.23
CA VAL A 191 16.48 -11.04 4.27
C VAL A 191 17.48 -11.02 3.11
N ARG A 192 18.14 -12.15 2.83
CA ARG A 192 19.06 -12.30 1.68
C ARG A 192 18.35 -12.08 0.35
N ASP A 193 17.21 -12.75 0.15
CA ASP A 193 16.44 -12.69 -1.09
C ASP A 193 15.89 -11.27 -1.32
N ARG A 194 15.47 -10.60 -0.23
CA ARG A 194 15.08 -9.19 -0.27
C ARG A 194 16.26 -8.29 -0.63
N ALA A 195 17.42 -8.51 -0.03
CA ALA A 195 18.63 -7.72 -0.32
C ALA A 195 19.04 -7.83 -1.80
N ASP A 196 18.94 -9.03 -2.40
CA ASP A 196 19.24 -9.24 -3.82
C ASP A 196 18.30 -8.43 -4.72
N ARG A 197 17.00 -8.45 -4.41
CA ARG A 197 16.02 -7.66 -5.15
C ARG A 197 16.26 -6.15 -4.99
N LEU A 198 16.56 -5.69 -3.77
CA LEU A 198 16.90 -4.28 -3.51
C LEU A 198 18.16 -3.83 -4.26
N LYS A 199 19.16 -4.71 -4.40
CA LYS A 199 20.35 -4.44 -5.22
C LYS A 199 19.99 -4.32 -6.70
N ARG A 200 19.21 -5.25 -7.25
CA ARG A 200 18.73 -5.18 -8.65
C ARG A 200 17.90 -3.93 -8.94
N GLY A 201 17.12 -3.47 -7.95
CA GLY A 201 16.37 -2.23 -8.02
C GLY A 201 17.19 -0.94 -7.80
N GLY A 202 18.51 -1.04 -7.60
CA GLY A 202 19.38 0.12 -7.36
C GLY A 202 19.15 0.82 -6.02
N VAL A 203 18.42 0.20 -5.09
CA VAL A 203 18.10 0.75 -3.76
C VAL A 203 19.20 0.44 -2.75
N LEU A 204 19.80 -0.75 -2.86
CA LEU A 204 20.91 -1.19 -2.02
C LEU A 204 22.20 -1.16 -2.84
N ASP A 205 23.24 -0.50 -2.33
CA ASP A 205 24.55 -0.51 -3.00
C ASP A 205 25.28 -1.84 -2.83
N THR A 206 26.21 -2.09 -3.74
CA THR A 206 27.01 -3.32 -3.79
C THR A 206 27.69 -3.63 -2.46
N LYS A 207 28.27 -2.64 -1.78
CA LYS A 207 28.99 -2.87 -0.52
C LYS A 207 28.05 -3.36 0.58
N SER A 208 26.94 -2.66 0.80
CA SER A 208 25.96 -3.08 1.81
C SER A 208 25.28 -4.40 1.47
N PHE A 209 25.11 -4.72 0.19
CA PHE A 209 24.65 -6.05 -0.21
C PHE A 209 25.67 -7.14 0.12
N ASP A 210 26.95 -6.94 -0.23
CA ASP A 210 28.00 -7.93 0.00
C ASP A 210 28.16 -8.22 1.51
N GLU A 211 28.04 -7.20 2.36
CA GLU A 211 28.02 -7.34 3.83
C GLU A 211 26.89 -8.28 4.30
N ILE A 212 25.69 -8.14 3.75
CA ILE A 212 24.54 -9.01 4.07
C ILE A 212 24.81 -10.45 3.62
N ILE A 213 25.35 -10.64 2.42
CA ILE A 213 25.66 -11.97 1.88
C ILE A 213 26.73 -12.68 2.71
N ILE A 214 27.78 -11.97 3.11
CA ILE A 214 28.86 -12.54 3.93
C ILE A 214 28.32 -13.00 5.30
N GLN A 215 27.52 -12.16 5.96
CA GLN A 215 26.94 -12.52 7.25
C GLN A 215 25.96 -13.69 7.13
N TYR A 216 25.11 -13.72 6.09
CA TYR A 216 24.23 -14.85 5.80
C TYR A 216 25.01 -16.15 5.63
N ASN A 217 26.06 -16.15 4.82
CA ASN A 217 26.88 -17.34 4.56
C ASN A 217 27.58 -17.81 5.84
N THR A 218 28.11 -16.87 6.64
CA THR A 218 28.74 -17.19 7.93
C THR A 218 27.75 -17.88 8.87
N ILE A 219 26.53 -17.35 9.05
CA ILE A 219 25.51 -17.94 9.91
C ILE A 219 25.07 -19.31 9.38
N ARG A 220 24.91 -19.43 8.05
CA ARG A 220 24.57 -20.70 7.40
C ARG A 220 25.65 -21.75 7.64
N GLU A 221 26.92 -21.40 7.48
CA GLU A 221 28.02 -22.33 7.73
C GLU A 221 28.09 -22.76 9.20
N LEU A 222 27.90 -21.82 10.13
CA LEU A 222 27.87 -22.11 11.57
C LEU A 222 26.68 -22.98 11.98
N SER A 223 25.51 -22.83 11.34
CA SER A 223 24.32 -23.66 11.63
C SER A 223 24.35 -25.03 10.98
N THR A 224 25.16 -25.23 9.93
CA THR A 224 25.36 -26.55 9.31
C THR A 224 26.44 -27.41 9.97
N ARG A 225 27.19 -26.86 10.92
CA ARG A 225 28.18 -27.58 11.73
C ARG A 225 27.56 -28.09 13.03
#